data_AF-A0A8J4FCP2-F1
#
_entry.id   AF-A0A8J4FCP2-F1
#
_cell.length_a   1.000
_cell.length_b   1.000
_cell.length_c   1.000
_cell.angle_alpha   90.00
_cell.angle_beta   90.00
_cell.angle_gamma   90.00
#
_symmetry.space_group_name_H-M   'P 1'
#
loop_
_entity.id
_entity.type
_entity.pdbx_description
1 polymer ?
#
loop_
_entity_poly.entity_id
_entity_poly.type
_entity_poly.pdbx_seq_one_letter_code
_entity_poly.pdbx_strand_id
1 'polypeptide(L)'
;MSLCSMKYATILFAVSLVCPCHGSPLSGRRLLEKNPDFPSQRESNPSWVNGGGSPQFQVQSQNQDEQQLGGSSGAPSSDNAGSPVVASNPIVIFSGGQFGASWHDSTYGADPFTSYQPAGKDSGTASCHYLPKGSAKSFYGPQGAFNGQKALEFWAYAGSSGVADVDLLLSGAAQCRRLPLRSLSIAESSSGWVKFWVDLNLFSWVQPGGGAFSGCGTDGTSAGDLVKLDFFNSHAEYKALLCIDNVRLVP
;
A
#
# COMPACT_ATOMS: atom_id res chain seq x y z
N MET A 1 -36.30 21.94 67.59
CA MET A 1 -36.62 20.51 67.39
C MET A 1 -35.44 19.85 66.69
N SER A 2 -34.92 18.79 67.34
CA SER A 2 -34.04 17.69 66.91
C SER A 2 -32.76 17.93 66.08
N LEU A 3 -31.63 17.68 66.75
CA LEU A 3 -30.35 17.20 66.22
C LEU A 3 -30.41 15.68 65.93
N CYS A 4 -29.66 15.21 64.92
CA CYS A 4 -29.04 13.88 64.82
C CYS A 4 -28.25 13.81 63.49
N SER A 5 -27.16 13.07 63.30
CA SER A 5 -26.09 12.50 64.12
C SER A 5 -25.14 11.84 63.10
N MET A 6 -23.84 12.08 63.22
CA MET A 6 -22.79 11.33 62.51
C MET A 6 -22.86 9.82 62.79
N LYS A 7 -22.39 8.99 61.83
CA LYS A 7 -21.51 7.84 62.13
C LYS A 7 -20.48 7.62 61.01
N TYR A 8 -19.22 7.67 61.42
CA TYR A 8 -18.03 7.20 60.73
C TYR A 8 -18.01 5.66 60.66
N ALA A 9 -17.41 5.10 59.62
CA ALA A 9 -16.87 3.75 59.65
C ALA A 9 -15.48 3.73 58.98
N THR A 10 -14.48 3.62 59.85
CA THR A 10 -13.07 3.37 59.56
C THR A 10 -12.86 1.86 59.51
N ILE A 11 -12.13 1.33 58.51
CA ILE A 11 -11.54 -0.01 58.57
C ILE A 11 -10.06 0.09 58.17
N LEU A 12 -9.20 -0.33 59.11
CA LEU A 12 -7.74 -0.43 59.00
C LEU A 12 -7.31 -1.87 58.62
N PHE A 13 -6.27 -1.92 57.78
CA PHE A 13 -5.12 -2.85 57.75
C PHE A 13 -5.30 -4.37 57.64
N ALA A 14 -4.65 -4.92 56.61
CA ALA A 14 -3.80 -6.11 56.78
C ALA A 14 -2.48 -5.91 56.02
N VAL A 15 -1.39 -5.84 56.79
CA VAL A 15 0.01 -5.92 56.33
C VAL A 15 0.50 -7.35 56.54
N SER A 16 1.16 -7.91 55.55
CA SER A 16 2.06 -9.06 55.62
C SER A 16 2.77 -9.16 54.27
N LEU A 17 4.02 -9.56 54.09
CA LEU A 17 5.21 -9.68 54.92
C LEU A 17 6.32 -9.94 53.89
N VAL A 18 7.50 -9.37 54.09
CA VAL A 18 8.66 -9.42 53.18
C VAL A 18 9.33 -10.80 53.24
N CYS A 19 9.80 -11.35 52.12
CA CYS A 19 11.18 -11.86 52.05
C CYS A 19 11.77 -12.04 50.63
N PRO A 20 13.11 -11.84 50.47
CA PRO A 20 13.84 -11.75 49.20
C PRO A 20 14.71 -13.00 48.90
N CYS A 21 15.16 -13.17 47.66
CA CYS A 21 16.39 -13.87 47.23
C CYS A 21 16.57 -13.64 45.70
N HIS A 22 17.53 -12.82 45.26
CA HIS A 22 18.85 -13.23 44.72
C HIS A 22 18.82 -14.07 43.43
N GLY A 23 19.36 -13.53 42.32
CA GLY A 23 19.83 -14.33 41.17
C GLY A 23 19.68 -13.67 39.79
N SER A 24 20.77 -13.05 39.31
CA SER A 24 21.08 -12.46 37.99
C SER A 24 20.78 -13.37 36.76
N PRO A 25 21.17 -13.01 35.50
CA PRO A 25 21.15 -11.75 34.75
C PRO A 25 20.41 -11.89 33.39
N LEU A 26 20.29 -10.79 32.64
CA LEU A 26 20.15 -10.69 31.17
C LEU A 26 19.71 -11.95 30.40
N SER A 27 18.44 -12.00 30.00
CA SER A 27 18.07 -12.70 28.76
C SER A 27 17.20 -11.77 27.95
N GLY A 28 17.80 -11.21 26.90
CA GLY A 28 17.11 -10.37 25.94
C GLY A 28 15.87 -11.10 25.45
N ARG A 29 14.71 -10.48 25.63
CA ARG A 29 13.56 -10.76 24.77
C ARG A 29 13.97 -10.36 23.36
N ARG A 30 14.64 -11.28 22.66
CA ARG A 30 14.66 -11.36 21.21
C ARG A 30 13.18 -11.33 20.84
N LEU A 31 12.69 -10.18 20.38
CA LEU A 31 11.53 -10.15 19.50
C LEU A 31 11.82 -11.25 18.50
N LEU A 32 11.02 -12.31 18.53
CA LEU A 32 11.11 -13.39 17.56
C LEU A 32 11.00 -12.71 16.20
N GLU A 33 12.16 -12.54 15.58
CA GLU A 33 12.37 -12.33 14.18
C GLU A 33 11.84 -13.61 13.52
N LYS A 34 10.52 -13.74 13.52
CA LYS A 34 9.76 -14.61 12.63
C LYS A 34 9.52 -13.84 11.33
N ASN A 35 10.45 -12.97 10.94
CA ASN A 35 10.79 -12.98 9.54
C ASN A 35 11.45 -14.33 9.31
N PRO A 36 10.97 -15.12 8.35
CA PRO A 36 11.67 -16.33 7.94
C PRO A 36 13.10 -15.92 7.65
N ASP A 37 14.05 -16.63 8.27
CA ASP A 37 15.47 -16.46 8.00
C ASP A 37 15.63 -16.36 6.48
N PHE A 38 16.07 -15.19 6.00
CA PHE A 38 16.59 -15.13 4.66
C PHE A 38 17.67 -16.20 4.61
N PRO A 39 17.57 -17.20 3.71
CA PRO A 39 18.65 -18.16 3.56
C PRO A 39 19.92 -17.34 3.37
N SER A 40 21.01 -17.81 3.98
CA SER A 40 22.34 -17.23 3.93
C SER A 40 22.80 -16.90 2.50
N GLN A 41 22.31 -15.81 1.94
CA GLN A 41 22.68 -15.27 0.64
C GLN A 41 23.78 -14.22 0.79
N ARG A 42 24.51 -14.25 1.92
CA ARG A 42 25.81 -13.55 2.04
C ARG A 42 26.83 -14.02 1.00
N GLU A 43 26.61 -15.16 0.34
CA GLU A 43 27.62 -15.74 -0.57
C GLU A 43 27.17 -15.97 -2.02
N SER A 44 25.96 -15.58 -2.41
CA SER A 44 25.63 -15.57 -3.85
C SER A 44 24.59 -14.52 -4.16
N ASN A 45 24.99 -13.56 -5.00
CA ASN A 45 24.10 -12.65 -5.68
C ASN A 45 22.98 -13.51 -6.31
N PRO A 46 21.71 -13.40 -5.89
CA PRO A 46 20.68 -14.24 -6.45
C PRO A 46 20.56 -13.96 -7.95
N SER A 47 20.27 -14.99 -8.75
CA SER A 47 20.39 -14.94 -10.22
C SER A 47 19.57 -13.84 -10.91
N TRP A 48 18.58 -13.28 -10.23
CA TRP A 48 17.78 -12.15 -10.70
C TRP A 48 18.49 -10.78 -10.57
N VAL A 49 19.58 -10.67 -9.79
CA VAL A 49 20.38 -9.44 -9.67
C VAL A 49 21.20 -9.16 -10.94
N ASN A 50 21.44 -10.17 -11.78
CA ASN A 50 22.24 -10.05 -13.01
C ASN A 50 21.39 -10.02 -14.30
N GLY A 51 20.05 -10.03 -14.20
CA GLY A 51 19.14 -10.13 -15.35
C GLY A 51 18.63 -8.79 -15.86
N GLY A 52 19.52 -7.90 -16.29
CA GLY A 52 19.15 -6.57 -16.79
C GLY A 52 20.02 -6.09 -17.95
N GLY A 53 20.12 -6.90 -19.01
CA GLY A 53 20.70 -6.44 -20.27
C GLY A 53 19.82 -5.35 -20.88
N SER A 54 20.36 -4.14 -20.96
CA SER A 54 19.72 -2.96 -21.55
C SER A 54 19.23 -3.23 -22.98
N PRO A 55 17.95 -3.03 -23.31
CA PRO A 55 17.54 -2.73 -24.67
C PRO A 55 17.75 -1.23 -24.89
N GLN A 56 18.72 -0.88 -25.75
CA GLN A 56 18.81 0.46 -26.32
C GLN A 56 17.56 0.73 -27.15
N PHE A 57 16.66 1.59 -26.67
CA PHE A 57 15.63 2.19 -27.51
C PHE A 57 16.24 3.40 -28.24
N GLN A 58 16.52 3.23 -29.53
CA GLN A 58 16.71 4.35 -30.45
C GLN A 58 15.32 4.84 -30.90
N VAL A 59 14.94 6.04 -30.45
CA VAL A 59 13.81 6.78 -31.03
C VAL A 59 14.33 7.51 -32.26
N GLN A 60 13.96 7.03 -33.44
CA GLN A 60 14.22 7.70 -34.71
C GLN A 60 13.00 8.55 -35.07
N SER A 61 13.14 9.86 -34.97
CA SER A 61 12.17 10.84 -35.50
C SER A 61 12.11 10.75 -37.03
N GLN A 62 10.90 10.68 -37.58
CA GLN A 62 10.62 11.07 -38.95
C GLN A 62 9.45 12.06 -38.98
N ASN A 63 9.77 13.28 -39.41
CA ASN A 63 8.85 14.26 -39.95
C ASN A 63 8.34 13.78 -41.31
N GLN A 64 7.07 14.06 -41.62
CA GLN A 64 6.65 14.42 -42.98
C GLN A 64 5.35 15.25 -42.92
N ASP A 65 5.44 16.44 -43.51
CA ASP A 65 4.36 17.38 -43.83
C ASP A 65 3.52 16.87 -45.03
N GLU A 66 2.22 17.21 -45.06
CA GLU A 66 1.59 18.14 -46.02
C GLU A 66 0.04 18.08 -46.04
N GLN A 67 -0.60 19.26 -45.84
CA GLN A 67 -1.73 19.90 -46.57
C GLN A 67 -3.05 19.11 -46.87
N GLN A 68 -4.29 19.63 -46.84
CA GLN A 68 -4.84 20.97 -47.15
C GLN A 68 -6.39 21.05 -46.81
N LEU A 69 -6.85 22.28 -46.47
CA LEU A 69 -8.15 22.98 -46.75
C LEU A 69 -9.56 22.45 -46.34
N GLY A 70 -10.25 23.25 -45.48
CA GLY A 70 -11.49 23.95 -45.87
C GLY A 70 -12.82 23.65 -45.13
N GLY A 71 -13.48 24.70 -44.59
CA GLY A 71 -14.96 24.77 -44.47
C GLY A 71 -15.56 25.18 -43.12
N SER A 72 -16.31 26.30 -43.11
CA SER A 72 -16.84 27.02 -41.94
C SER A 72 -18.26 26.62 -41.48
N SER A 73 -18.53 26.96 -40.22
CA SER A 73 -19.80 27.42 -39.58
C SER A 73 -20.92 26.43 -39.20
N GLY A 74 -21.35 26.51 -37.92
CA GLY A 74 -22.69 26.16 -37.45
C GLY A 74 -22.75 25.56 -36.02
N ALA A 75 -23.05 26.38 -35.01
CA ALA A 75 -23.34 25.96 -33.61
C ALA A 75 -24.67 25.15 -33.51
N PRO A 76 -24.94 24.41 -32.41
CA PRO A 76 -25.30 25.06 -31.15
C PRO A 76 -24.69 24.42 -29.89
N SER A 77 -24.69 25.23 -28.85
CA SER A 77 -24.38 24.94 -27.46
C SER A 77 -25.20 23.75 -26.92
N SER A 78 -24.54 22.80 -26.27
CA SER A 78 -25.17 21.87 -25.33
C SER A 78 -24.32 21.78 -24.07
N ASP A 79 -25.03 21.90 -22.95
CA ASP A 79 -24.59 21.85 -21.56
C ASP A 79 -23.37 20.98 -21.26
N ASN A 80 -22.41 21.58 -20.54
CA ASN A 80 -21.30 20.90 -19.87
C ASN A 80 -21.86 19.98 -18.75
N ALA A 81 -22.40 18.83 -19.13
CA ALA A 81 -22.35 17.65 -18.29
C ALA A 81 -20.97 17.03 -18.51
N GLY A 82 -20.05 17.28 -17.57
CA GLY A 82 -18.71 16.70 -17.59
C GLY A 82 -18.79 15.19 -17.76
N SER A 83 -18.48 14.72 -18.97
CA SER A 83 -18.36 13.30 -19.24
C SER A 83 -17.26 12.77 -18.32
N PRO A 84 -17.51 11.70 -17.54
CA PRO A 84 -16.43 11.04 -16.84
C PRO A 84 -15.45 10.59 -17.92
N VAL A 85 -14.24 11.15 -17.91
CA VAL A 85 -13.15 10.65 -18.72
C VAL A 85 -12.92 9.22 -18.25
N VAL A 86 -13.49 8.26 -18.96
CA VAL A 86 -13.19 6.85 -18.78
C VAL A 86 -11.73 6.73 -19.21
N ALA A 87 -10.82 6.76 -18.25
CA ALA A 87 -9.41 6.56 -18.51
C ALA A 87 -9.28 5.22 -19.21
N SER A 88 -8.84 5.19 -20.47
CA SER A 88 -8.67 3.94 -21.22
C SER A 88 -7.34 3.24 -20.89
N ASN A 89 -6.42 3.96 -20.24
CA ASN A 89 -5.07 3.51 -19.94
C ASN A 89 -4.86 3.40 -18.42
N PRO A 90 -4.07 2.41 -17.95
CA PRO A 90 -3.70 2.33 -16.55
C PRO A 90 -2.96 3.58 -16.05
N ILE A 91 -3.26 4.00 -14.82
CA ILE A 91 -2.55 5.09 -14.14
C ILE A 91 -1.38 4.48 -13.37
N VAL A 92 -0.14 4.75 -13.79
CA VAL A 92 1.06 4.29 -13.09
C VAL A 92 1.31 5.16 -11.85
N ILE A 93 1.27 4.56 -10.67
CA ILE A 93 1.57 5.19 -9.38
C ILE A 93 3.09 5.12 -9.13
N PHE A 94 3.67 3.93 -9.27
CA PHE A 94 5.08 3.68 -9.04
C PHE A 94 5.58 2.52 -9.91
N SER A 95 6.71 2.70 -10.58
CA SER A 95 7.37 1.63 -11.35
C SER A 95 8.86 1.92 -11.48
N GLY A 96 9.70 0.90 -11.29
CA GLY A 96 11.13 0.96 -11.58
C GLY A 96 11.91 2.02 -10.78
N GLY A 97 11.41 2.40 -9.59
CA GLY A 97 12.04 3.41 -8.74
C GLY A 97 11.53 4.83 -8.97
N GLN A 98 10.54 5.02 -9.84
CA GLN A 98 9.97 6.32 -10.19
C GLN A 98 8.48 6.38 -9.88
N PHE A 99 8.01 7.55 -9.45
CA PHE A 99 6.58 7.84 -9.29
C PHE A 99 6.00 8.41 -10.58
N GLY A 100 4.76 8.02 -10.90
CA GLY A 100 4.02 8.51 -12.06
C GLY A 100 2.78 9.31 -11.67
N ALA A 101 2.15 9.95 -12.65
CA ALA A 101 0.83 10.59 -12.52
C ALA A 101 0.65 11.48 -11.27
N SER A 102 1.69 12.27 -10.92
CA SER A 102 1.71 13.17 -9.76
C SER A 102 1.59 12.49 -8.39
N TRP A 103 1.74 11.17 -8.35
CA TRP A 103 1.90 10.45 -7.09
C TRP A 103 3.29 10.70 -6.51
N HIS A 104 3.40 10.56 -5.19
CA HIS A 104 4.68 10.66 -4.48
C HIS A 104 4.68 9.78 -3.23
N ASP A 105 5.88 9.59 -2.69
CA ASP A 105 6.06 8.84 -1.45
C ASP A 105 5.44 9.58 -0.27
N SER A 106 4.63 8.89 0.51
CA SER A 106 4.12 9.39 1.79
C SER A 106 4.28 8.34 2.90
N THR A 107 5.23 7.42 2.71
CA THR A 107 5.62 6.37 3.67
C THR A 107 5.86 6.94 5.06
N TYR A 108 5.36 6.25 6.09
CA TYR A 108 5.45 6.69 7.47
C TYR A 108 5.75 5.53 8.43
N GLY A 109 6.57 5.81 9.45
CA GLY A 109 6.93 4.85 10.49
C GLY A 109 7.73 3.63 10.00
N ALA A 110 8.18 3.63 8.75
CA ALA A 110 8.88 2.53 8.11
C ALA A 110 10.40 2.74 8.11
N ASP A 111 11.14 1.64 8.26
CA ASP A 111 12.60 1.65 8.16
C ASP A 111 12.99 1.27 6.71
N PRO A 112 13.90 2.01 6.04
CA PRO A 112 14.33 1.65 4.69
C PRO A 112 15.06 0.31 4.69
N PHE A 113 14.83 -0.50 3.66
CA PHE A 113 15.65 -1.69 3.43
C PHE A 113 16.96 -1.29 2.75
N THR A 114 18.09 -1.45 3.44
CA THR A 114 19.41 -0.96 2.98
C THR A 114 20.42 -2.07 2.71
N SER A 115 20.06 -3.35 2.90
CA SER A 115 21.01 -4.45 2.75
C SER A 115 21.49 -4.63 1.30
N TYR A 116 20.65 -4.29 0.33
CA TYR A 116 20.98 -4.16 -1.10
C TYR A 116 19.86 -3.40 -1.82
N GLN A 117 20.03 -3.10 -3.10
CA GLN A 117 19.02 -2.45 -3.95
C GLN A 117 18.27 -3.51 -4.78
N PRO A 118 17.06 -3.95 -4.36
CA PRO A 118 16.30 -4.96 -5.08
C PRO A 118 15.90 -4.44 -6.45
N ALA A 119 16.25 -5.20 -7.49
CA ALA A 119 15.77 -4.98 -8.84
C ALA A 119 14.25 -4.99 -8.87
N GLY A 120 13.66 -4.03 -9.57
CA GLY A 120 12.24 -4.01 -9.87
C GLY A 120 11.82 -5.21 -10.73
N LYS A 121 10.52 -5.51 -10.70
CA LYS A 121 9.94 -6.62 -11.49
C LYS A 121 10.06 -6.37 -13.00
N ASP A 122 9.94 -5.13 -13.44
CA ASP A 122 10.03 -4.73 -14.86
C ASP A 122 11.20 -3.77 -15.10
N SER A 123 12.35 -4.06 -14.48
CA SER A 123 13.57 -3.22 -14.42
C SER A 123 13.52 -2.10 -13.38
N GLY A 124 14.62 -1.35 -13.25
CA GLY A 124 14.75 -0.30 -12.23
C GLY A 124 14.84 -0.86 -10.81
N THR A 125 14.32 -0.11 -9.84
CA THR A 125 14.43 -0.43 -8.40
C THR A 125 13.06 -0.63 -7.75
N ALA A 126 12.89 -1.73 -7.02
CA ALA A 126 11.71 -1.93 -6.19
C ALA A 126 11.73 -1.03 -4.95
N SER A 127 10.56 -0.68 -4.42
CA SER A 127 10.48 0.04 -3.15
C SER A 127 10.36 -0.92 -1.98
N CYS A 128 11.39 -0.96 -1.13
CA CYS A 128 11.51 -1.94 -0.05
C CYS A 128 11.67 -1.29 1.33
N HIS A 129 10.84 -1.73 2.28
CA HIS A 129 10.82 -1.20 3.64
C HIS A 129 10.52 -2.29 4.66
N TYR A 130 11.12 -2.18 5.84
CA TYR A 130 10.61 -2.86 7.02
C TYR A 130 9.50 -2.02 7.64
N LEU A 131 8.37 -2.66 7.88
CA LEU A 131 7.16 -2.03 8.38
C LEU A 131 6.91 -2.53 9.81
N PRO A 132 7.28 -1.79 10.87
CA PRO A 132 6.75 -2.02 12.22
C PRO A 132 5.22 -1.93 12.27
N LYS A 133 4.62 -2.41 13.37
CA LYS A 133 3.19 -2.20 13.62
C LYS A 133 2.84 -0.71 13.54
N GLY A 134 1.78 -0.38 12.78
CA GLY A 134 1.30 0.99 12.65
C GLY A 134 2.05 1.82 11.61
N SER A 135 2.99 1.23 10.88
CA SER A 135 3.68 1.86 9.75
C SER A 135 3.08 1.41 8.42
N ALA A 136 3.37 2.16 7.35
CA ALA A 136 2.97 1.77 6.01
C ALA A 136 3.97 2.23 4.95
N LYS A 137 4.12 1.40 3.91
CA LYS A 137 4.54 1.91 2.60
C LYS A 137 3.34 2.60 1.97
N SER A 138 3.48 3.89 1.69
CA SER A 138 2.33 4.74 1.38
C SER A 138 2.57 5.63 0.17
N PHE A 139 1.54 5.77 -0.65
CA PHE A 139 1.51 6.57 -1.87
C PHE A 139 0.43 7.63 -1.72
N TYR A 140 0.77 8.90 -1.99
CA TYR A 140 -0.18 10.01 -2.01
C TYR A 140 -0.28 10.56 -3.43
N GLY A 141 -1.51 10.74 -3.91
CA GLY A 141 -1.82 11.11 -5.28
C GLY A 141 -2.81 12.28 -5.35
N PRO A 142 -3.16 12.69 -6.59
CA PRO A 142 -4.13 13.75 -6.80
C PRO A 142 -5.56 13.31 -6.45
N GLN A 143 -6.41 14.27 -6.07
CA GLN A 143 -7.85 14.05 -6.00
C GLN A 143 -8.39 13.55 -7.34
N GLY A 144 -9.38 12.66 -7.29
CA GLY A 144 -9.97 12.07 -8.50
C GLY A 144 -9.20 10.89 -9.10
N ALA A 145 -8.03 10.50 -8.56
CA ALA A 145 -7.22 9.45 -9.16
C ALA A 145 -7.93 8.07 -9.25
N PHE A 146 -8.85 7.79 -8.34
CA PHE A 146 -9.62 6.53 -8.34
C PHE A 146 -10.91 6.59 -9.18
N ASN A 147 -11.27 7.75 -9.75
CA ASN A 147 -12.46 7.86 -10.58
C ASN A 147 -12.32 7.00 -11.85
N GLY A 148 -13.37 6.23 -12.14
CA GLY A 148 -13.39 5.36 -13.32
C GLY A 148 -12.46 4.15 -13.25
N GLN A 149 -11.76 3.95 -12.13
CA GLN A 149 -10.86 2.82 -11.94
C GLN A 149 -11.63 1.60 -11.44
N LYS A 150 -11.28 0.41 -11.90
CA LYS A 150 -11.84 -0.87 -11.43
C LYS A 150 -10.92 -1.62 -10.50
N ALA A 151 -9.61 -1.52 -10.71
CA ALA A 151 -8.66 -2.33 -9.95
C ALA A 151 -7.38 -1.59 -9.58
N LEU A 152 -6.76 -2.08 -8.51
CA LEU A 152 -5.38 -1.82 -8.15
C LEU A 152 -4.55 -3.04 -8.57
N GLU A 153 -3.50 -2.81 -9.35
CA GLU A 153 -2.52 -3.83 -9.71
C GLU A 153 -1.14 -3.46 -9.13
N PHE A 154 -0.44 -4.45 -8.60
CA PHE A 154 0.95 -4.29 -8.16
C PHE A 154 1.67 -5.64 -8.11
N TRP A 155 3.00 -5.59 -8.12
CA TRP A 155 3.85 -6.73 -7.86
C TRP A 155 4.48 -6.62 -6.47
N ALA A 156 4.53 -7.73 -5.76
CA ALA A 156 5.21 -7.84 -4.47
C ALA A 156 6.22 -8.99 -4.51
N TYR A 157 7.40 -8.77 -3.92
CA TYR A 157 8.41 -9.81 -3.82
C TYR A 157 7.99 -10.83 -2.75
N ALA A 158 7.87 -12.09 -3.15
CA ALA A 158 7.47 -13.19 -2.28
C ALA A 158 8.66 -13.94 -1.66
N GLY A 159 9.86 -13.84 -2.26
CA GLY A 159 11.03 -14.58 -1.81
C GLY A 159 10.75 -16.09 -1.65
N SER A 160 11.36 -16.70 -0.64
CA SER A 160 11.16 -18.14 -0.32
C SER A 160 10.02 -18.40 0.66
N SER A 161 9.43 -17.35 1.26
CA SER A 161 8.50 -17.47 2.36
C SER A 161 7.10 -16.94 2.09
N GLY A 162 6.86 -16.44 0.87
CA GLY A 162 5.66 -15.69 0.55
C GLY A 162 5.78 -14.21 0.89
N VAL A 163 4.82 -13.45 0.42
CA VAL A 163 4.74 -12.00 0.68
C VAL A 163 4.35 -11.77 2.14
N ALA A 164 5.03 -10.83 2.79
CA ALA A 164 4.67 -10.43 4.15
C ALA A 164 3.22 -9.91 4.18
N ASP A 165 2.43 -10.40 5.14
CA ASP A 165 1.04 -10.02 5.24
C ASP A 165 0.89 -8.61 5.82
N VAL A 166 0.23 -7.75 5.06
CA VAL A 166 -0.07 -6.34 5.34
C VAL A 166 -1.49 -6.05 4.90
N ASP A 167 -2.11 -5.01 5.43
CA ASP A 167 -3.41 -4.55 4.97
C ASP A 167 -3.25 -3.54 3.84
N LEU A 168 -4.00 -3.71 2.75
CA LEU A 168 -4.23 -2.63 1.80
C LEU A 168 -5.30 -1.70 2.35
N LEU A 169 -5.08 -0.39 2.21
CA LEU A 169 -6.02 0.64 2.66
C LEU A 169 -6.05 1.81 1.67
N LEU A 170 -7.26 2.25 1.32
CA LEU A 170 -7.50 3.49 0.59
C LEU A 170 -8.02 4.55 1.55
N SER A 171 -7.54 5.79 1.41
CA SER A 171 -7.98 6.88 2.28
C SER A 171 -8.00 8.26 1.61
N GLY A 172 -8.85 9.12 2.18
CA GLY A 172 -9.00 10.53 1.86
C GLY A 172 -9.44 11.27 3.13
N ALA A 173 -10.58 11.98 3.07
CA ALA A 173 -11.20 12.54 4.28
C ALA A 173 -11.63 11.44 5.28
N ALA A 174 -11.98 10.26 4.79
CA ALA A 174 -12.23 9.05 5.56
C ALA A 174 -11.49 7.84 4.98
N GLN A 175 -11.51 6.72 5.70
CA GLN A 175 -10.83 5.48 5.34
C GLN A 175 -11.82 4.44 4.80
N CYS A 176 -11.45 3.77 3.72
CA CYS A 176 -12.20 2.60 3.22
C CYS A 176 -11.97 1.35 4.08
N ARG A 177 -12.70 0.27 3.77
CA ARG A 177 -12.47 -1.04 4.36
C ARG A 177 -11.04 -1.51 4.09
N ARG A 178 -10.36 -2.05 5.12
CA ARG A 178 -9.05 -2.67 4.97
C ARG A 178 -9.15 -4.04 4.31
N LEU A 179 -8.18 -4.36 3.46
CA LEU A 179 -8.06 -5.66 2.81
C LEU A 179 -6.74 -6.33 3.21
N PRO A 180 -6.76 -7.38 4.04
CA PRO A 180 -5.55 -8.14 4.35
C PRO A 180 -4.99 -8.79 3.09
N LEU A 181 -3.70 -8.60 2.80
CA LEU A 181 -3.06 -9.10 1.59
C LEU A 181 -3.15 -10.63 1.49
N ARG A 182 -3.06 -11.34 2.63
CA ARG A 182 -3.27 -12.81 2.69
C ARG A 182 -4.64 -13.28 2.21
N SER A 183 -5.64 -12.41 2.18
CA SER A 183 -7.00 -12.75 1.73
C SER A 183 -7.19 -12.60 0.23
N LEU A 184 -6.19 -12.04 -0.47
CA LEU A 184 -6.24 -11.76 -1.89
C LEU A 184 -5.63 -12.91 -2.70
N SER A 185 -6.22 -13.18 -3.85
CA SER A 185 -5.71 -14.18 -4.79
C SER A 185 -4.51 -13.64 -5.56
N ILE A 186 -3.48 -14.47 -5.71
CA ILE A 186 -2.34 -14.18 -6.58
C ILE A 186 -2.81 -14.34 -8.03
N ALA A 187 -2.69 -13.28 -8.83
CA ALA A 187 -3.08 -13.26 -10.24
C ALA A 187 -1.99 -13.85 -11.15
N GLU A 188 -0.72 -13.66 -10.78
CA GLU A 188 0.44 -14.17 -11.53
C GLU A 188 1.63 -14.36 -10.59
N SER A 189 2.56 -15.25 -10.92
CA SER A 189 3.82 -15.42 -10.19
C SER A 189 4.96 -15.63 -11.19
N SER A 190 6.06 -14.89 -11.05
CA SER A 190 7.26 -15.05 -11.86
C SER A 190 8.50 -14.51 -11.15
N SER A 191 9.63 -15.22 -11.28
CA SER A 191 10.95 -14.76 -10.82
C SER A 191 11.00 -14.28 -9.34
N GLY A 192 10.28 -14.95 -8.44
CA GLY A 192 10.21 -14.58 -7.01
C GLY A 192 9.24 -13.44 -6.69
N TRP A 193 8.54 -12.91 -7.70
CA TRP A 193 7.51 -11.89 -7.57
C TRP A 193 6.13 -12.50 -7.77
N VAL A 194 5.14 -11.92 -7.10
CA VAL A 194 3.73 -12.24 -7.31
C VAL A 194 2.96 -10.98 -7.64
N LYS A 195 2.02 -11.09 -8.58
CA LYS A 195 1.14 -10.01 -9.00
C LYS A 195 -0.19 -10.13 -8.29
N PHE A 196 -0.68 -9.02 -7.78
CA PHE A 196 -2.05 -8.88 -7.30
C PHE A 196 -2.84 -8.03 -8.28
N TRP A 197 -4.07 -8.46 -8.56
CA TRP A 197 -5.09 -7.66 -9.23
C TRP A 197 -6.26 -7.58 -8.25
N VAL A 198 -6.49 -6.40 -7.69
CA VAL A 198 -7.42 -6.19 -6.59
C VAL A 198 -8.58 -5.35 -7.10
N ASP A 199 -9.77 -5.95 -7.18
CA ASP A 199 -10.99 -5.21 -7.45
C ASP A 199 -11.16 -4.11 -6.40
N LEU A 200 -11.14 -2.85 -6.82
CA LEU A 200 -11.23 -1.69 -5.94
C LEU A 200 -12.55 -1.67 -5.17
N ASN A 201 -13.59 -2.32 -5.70
CA ASN A 201 -14.85 -2.41 -5.00
C ASN A 201 -14.78 -3.27 -3.72
N LEU A 202 -13.75 -4.09 -3.54
CA LEU A 202 -13.53 -4.81 -2.28
C LEU A 202 -13.24 -3.86 -1.10
N PHE A 203 -12.79 -2.63 -1.37
CA PHE A 203 -12.57 -1.60 -0.35
C PHE A 203 -13.88 -0.93 0.11
N SER A 204 -14.99 -1.16 -0.59
CA SER A 204 -16.31 -0.65 -0.19
C SER A 204 -16.90 -1.43 0.99
N TRP A 205 -17.59 -0.71 1.89
CA TRP A 205 -18.41 -1.31 2.95
C TRP A 205 -19.75 -1.85 2.43
N VAL A 206 -20.15 -1.42 1.23
CA VAL A 206 -21.39 -1.82 0.56
C VAL A 206 -21.05 -2.77 -0.59
N GLN A 207 -21.86 -3.83 -0.74
CA GLN A 207 -21.73 -4.79 -1.84
C GLN A 207 -21.77 -4.08 -3.20
N PRO A 208 -20.73 -4.22 -4.03
CA PRO A 208 -20.63 -3.49 -5.28
C PRO A 208 -21.35 -4.17 -6.44
N GLY A 209 -21.89 -3.37 -7.35
CA GLY A 209 -22.41 -3.80 -8.65
C GLY A 209 -21.34 -3.74 -9.73
N GLY A 210 -20.42 -4.72 -9.77
CA GLY A 210 -19.60 -5.13 -10.94
C GLY A 210 -18.98 -4.06 -11.87
N GLY A 211 -18.71 -2.84 -11.41
CA GLY A 211 -18.37 -1.69 -12.25
C GLY A 211 -17.17 -0.89 -11.75
N ALA A 212 -17.02 0.33 -12.26
CA ALA A 212 -16.02 1.27 -11.77
C ALA A 212 -16.25 1.57 -10.28
N PHE A 213 -15.16 1.73 -9.56
CA PHE A 213 -15.18 1.99 -8.13
C PHE A 213 -15.84 3.32 -7.82
N SER A 214 -16.85 3.30 -6.95
CA SER A 214 -17.62 4.48 -6.55
C SER A 214 -17.13 5.12 -5.24
N GLY A 215 -16.22 4.47 -4.51
CA GLY A 215 -15.74 4.90 -3.19
C GLY A 215 -16.10 3.93 -2.06
N CYS A 216 -15.93 4.36 -0.82
CA CYS A 216 -16.04 3.47 0.35
C CYS A 216 -17.49 3.11 0.73
N GLY A 217 -18.50 3.77 0.14
CA GLY A 217 -19.91 3.53 0.40
C GLY A 217 -20.45 4.33 1.60
N THR A 218 -20.63 3.68 2.75
CA THR A 218 -21.43 4.15 3.91
C THR A 218 -21.01 5.50 4.50
N ASP A 219 -19.74 5.86 4.34
CA ASP A 219 -19.16 7.05 4.99
C ASP A 219 -19.15 8.27 4.03
N GLY A 220 -19.77 8.13 2.85
CA GLY A 220 -19.88 9.21 1.86
C GLY A 220 -18.57 9.57 1.15
N THR A 221 -17.46 8.86 1.43
CA THR A 221 -16.19 9.07 0.73
C THR A 221 -16.29 8.50 -0.68
N SER A 222 -16.39 9.39 -1.67
CA SER A 222 -16.44 9.01 -3.08
C SER A 222 -15.06 8.57 -3.56
N ALA A 223 -15.01 7.86 -4.70
CA ALA A 223 -13.73 7.57 -5.36
C ALA A 223 -12.93 8.85 -5.66
N GLY A 224 -13.62 9.98 -5.89
CA GLY A 224 -13.00 11.28 -6.14
C GLY A 224 -12.26 11.87 -4.94
N ASP A 225 -12.68 11.51 -3.73
CA ASP A 225 -12.14 12.06 -2.49
C ASP A 225 -10.94 11.27 -1.94
N LEU A 226 -10.69 10.09 -2.50
CA LEU A 226 -9.56 9.24 -2.11
C LEU A 226 -8.27 9.74 -2.76
N VAL A 227 -7.22 9.87 -1.95
CA VAL A 227 -5.92 10.44 -2.37
C VAL A 227 -4.73 9.60 -1.92
N LYS A 228 -4.96 8.52 -1.17
CA LYS A 228 -3.88 7.77 -0.54
C LYS A 228 -4.09 6.26 -0.60
N LEU A 229 -3.03 5.53 -0.92
CA LEU A 229 -2.92 4.08 -0.92
C LEU A 229 -1.84 3.64 0.07
N ASP A 230 -2.23 2.84 1.05
CA ASP A 230 -1.34 2.29 2.08
C ASP A 230 -1.22 0.78 1.97
N PHE A 231 0.02 0.30 2.09
CA PHE A 231 0.36 -1.08 2.47
C PHE A 231 0.76 -1.04 3.94
N PHE A 232 -0.23 -1.23 4.81
CA PHE A 232 -0.17 -0.95 6.25
C PHE A 232 0.10 -2.23 7.05
N ASN A 233 1.09 -2.22 7.93
CA ASN A 233 1.29 -3.33 8.85
C ASN A 233 0.44 -3.16 10.12
N SER A 234 -0.67 -3.90 10.21
CA SER A 234 -1.52 -3.94 11.43
C SER A 234 -1.03 -4.93 12.49
N HIS A 235 -0.06 -5.78 12.15
CA HIS A 235 0.41 -6.89 12.95
C HIS A 235 1.45 -6.45 13.97
N ALA A 236 1.17 -6.70 15.25
CA ALA A 236 2.07 -6.36 16.36
C ALA A 236 3.20 -7.37 16.53
N GLU A 237 2.97 -8.57 16.04
CA GLU A 237 3.79 -9.76 16.22
C GLU A 237 5.05 -9.78 15.35
N TYR A 238 5.12 -9.00 14.26
CA TYR A 238 6.27 -8.96 13.37
C TYR A 238 6.47 -7.59 12.71
N LYS A 239 7.71 -7.35 12.24
CA LYS A 239 8.03 -6.28 11.29
C LYS A 239 7.97 -6.84 9.86
N ALA A 240 7.03 -6.37 9.05
CA ALA A 240 6.85 -6.88 7.69
C ALA A 240 7.93 -6.30 6.77
N LEU A 241 8.76 -7.13 6.14
CA LEU A 241 9.57 -6.65 5.02
C LEU A 241 8.71 -6.69 3.76
N LEU A 242 8.40 -5.52 3.21
CA LEU A 242 7.59 -5.38 2.01
C LEU A 242 8.43 -4.76 0.90
N CYS A 243 8.45 -5.43 -0.24
CA CYS A 243 9.08 -4.97 -1.48
C CYS A 243 8.02 -4.96 -2.58
N ILE A 244 7.76 -3.78 -3.15
CA ILE A 244 6.72 -3.60 -4.17
C ILE A 244 7.25 -2.85 -5.39
N ASP A 245 6.66 -3.16 -6.53
CA ASP A 245 6.93 -2.50 -7.81
C ASP A 245 5.68 -2.53 -8.70
N ASN A 246 5.68 -1.73 -9.78
CA ASN A 246 4.59 -1.67 -10.77
C ASN A 246 3.20 -1.45 -10.18
N VAL A 247 3.09 -0.51 -9.25
CA VAL A 247 1.82 -0.11 -8.65
C VAL A 247 1.06 0.76 -9.64
N ARG A 248 -0.15 0.34 -10.02
CA ARG A 248 -1.00 1.05 -10.99
C ARG A 248 -2.49 0.87 -10.73
N LEU A 249 -3.28 1.85 -11.14
CA LEU A 249 -4.74 1.75 -11.20
C LEU A 249 -5.16 1.33 -12.61
N VAL A 250 -6.15 0.44 -12.70
CA VAL A 250 -6.63 -0.15 -13.94
C VAL A 250 -8.12 0.19 -14.12
N PRO A 251 -8.54 0.70 -15.28
CA PRO A 251 -9.93 1.11 -15.56
C PRO A 251 -10.90 -0.04 -15.88
#